data_AF-A0A2U1QPM4-F1
#
_entry.id   AF-A0A2U1QPM4-F1
#
_cell.length_a   1.000
_cell.length_b   1.000
_cell.length_c   1.000
_cell.angle_alpha   90.00
_cell.angle_beta   90.00
_cell.angle_gamma   90.00
#
_symmetry.space_group_name_H-M   'P 1'
#
loop_
_entity.id
_entity.type
_entity.pdbx_description
1 polymer ?
#
loop_
_entity_poly.entity_id
_entity_poly.type
_entity_poly.pdbx_seq_one_letter_code
_entity_poly.pdbx_strand_id
1 'polypeptide(L)'
;NTRLAVTISVTDPGTPTTTDNTQDFWLVEAPKFASIQVNEANVVWYNAATGGTSFASTAVLTSGTYYGAIIDPLTTCASNTRLAVTISVTDPGTPTTTDNTQDFCLIDAPTF
;
A
#
# COMPACT_ATOMS: atom_id res chain seq x y z
N ASN A 1 -6.72 -37.99 35.16
CA ASN A 1 -7.17 -36.87 34.29
C ASN A 1 -6.08 -35.80 34.31
N THR A 2 -5.04 -35.97 33.50
CA THR A 2 -3.93 -35.01 33.38
C THR A 2 -4.44 -33.79 32.64
N ARG A 3 -4.56 -32.65 33.33
CA ARG A 3 -4.80 -31.37 32.66
C ARG A 3 -3.52 -30.99 31.92
N LEU A 4 -3.58 -30.97 30.59
CA LEU A 4 -2.56 -30.32 29.76
C LEU A 4 -2.58 -28.83 30.08
N ALA A 5 -1.46 -28.28 30.54
CA ALA A 5 -1.26 -26.85 30.57
C ALA A 5 -1.05 -26.40 29.11
N VAL A 6 -2.09 -25.82 28.50
CA VAL A 6 -1.96 -25.15 27.22
C VAL A 6 -1.43 -23.76 27.50
N THR A 7 -0.14 -23.55 27.25
CA THR A 7 0.47 -22.23 27.29
C THR A 7 0.03 -21.49 26.02
N ILE A 8 -0.92 -20.56 26.16
CA ILE A 8 -1.28 -19.64 25.08
C ILE A 8 -0.19 -18.56 25.07
N SER A 9 0.82 -18.75 24.23
CA SER A 9 1.85 -17.74 24.00
C SER A 9 1.29 -16.73 22.99
N VAL A 10 0.80 -15.60 23.48
CA VAL A 10 0.50 -14.44 22.62
C VAL A 10 1.82 -13.74 22.34
N THR A 11 2.40 -14.01 21.18
CA THR A 11 3.61 -13.32 20.69
C THR A 11 3.22 -12.17 19.78
N ASP A 12 3.72 -10.97 20.08
CA ASP A 12 3.59 -9.80 19.21
C ASP A 12 4.40 -10.05 17.92
N PRO A 13 3.78 -9.97 16.73
CA PRO A 13 4.51 -10.12 15.46
C PRO A 13 5.53 -8.98 15.21
N GLY A 14 5.52 -7.94 16.04
CA GLY A 14 6.35 -6.75 15.87
C GLY A 14 5.68 -5.70 14.99
N THR A 15 6.26 -4.52 14.92
CA THR A 15 5.76 -3.41 14.10
C THR A 15 6.29 -3.55 12.67
N PRO A 16 5.45 -3.39 11.63
CA PRO A 16 5.97 -3.32 10.27
C PRO A 16 6.94 -2.14 10.11
N THR A 17 7.85 -2.27 9.16
CA THR A 17 8.85 -1.26 8.82
C THR A 17 8.81 -0.94 7.33
N THR A 18 9.29 0.24 6.97
CA THR A 18 9.46 0.66 5.58
C THR A 18 10.69 1.55 5.48
N THR A 19 11.32 1.58 4.31
CA THR A 19 12.37 2.55 4.01
C THR A 19 11.83 3.90 3.53
N ASP A 20 10.54 3.95 3.19
CA ASP A 20 9.85 5.14 2.71
C ASP A 20 8.49 5.33 3.39
N ASN A 21 8.42 6.31 4.28
CA ASN A 21 7.21 6.66 5.03
C ASN A 21 6.33 7.69 4.29
N THR A 22 6.72 8.12 3.10
CA THR A 22 6.01 9.06 2.22
C THR A 22 6.01 8.52 0.80
N GLN A 23 5.02 7.69 0.47
CA GLN A 23 5.00 6.98 -0.81
C GLN A 23 4.09 7.68 -1.81
N ASP A 24 4.63 7.88 -3.00
CA ASP A 24 3.95 8.54 -4.11
C ASP A 24 3.49 7.51 -5.16
N PHE A 25 2.26 7.65 -5.64
CA PHE A 25 1.65 6.79 -6.65
C PHE A 25 0.98 7.62 -7.74
N TRP A 26 0.89 7.04 -8.94
CA TRP A 26 0.16 7.64 -10.06
C TRP A 26 -1.25 7.06 -10.15
N LEU A 27 -2.26 7.93 -10.27
CA LEU A 27 -3.67 7.49 -10.34
C LEU A 27 -3.91 6.52 -11.52
N VAL A 28 -3.19 6.73 -12.64
CA VAL A 28 -3.28 5.90 -13.86
C VAL A 28 -2.85 4.45 -13.63
N GLU A 29 -2.02 4.18 -12.62
CA GLU A 29 -1.58 2.82 -12.28
C GLU A 29 -2.62 2.06 -11.43
N ALA A 30 -3.70 2.72 -11.04
CA ALA A 30 -4.75 2.17 -10.16
C ALA A 30 -4.15 1.51 -8.89
N PRO A 31 -3.38 2.26 -8.09
CA PRO A 31 -2.72 1.72 -6.90
C PRO A 31 -3.73 1.18 -5.90
N LYS A 32 -3.32 0.16 -5.14
CA LYS A 32 -4.13 -0.51 -4.12
C LYS A 32 -3.39 -0.53 -2.80
N PHE A 33 -4.05 -0.89 -1.70
CA PHE A 33 -3.36 -1.05 -0.41
C PHE A 33 -2.25 -2.10 -0.44
N ALA A 34 -2.33 -3.11 -1.31
CA ALA A 34 -1.25 -4.06 -1.57
C ALA A 34 -0.01 -3.43 -2.25
N SER A 35 -0.14 -2.23 -2.84
CA SER A 35 0.95 -1.51 -3.51
C SER A 35 1.86 -0.77 -2.53
N ILE A 36 1.45 -0.59 -1.27
CA ILE A 36 2.25 0.13 -0.27
C ILE A 36 3.49 -0.71 0.07
N GLN A 37 4.67 -0.10 -0.07
CA GLN A 37 5.95 -0.74 0.19
C GLN A 37 6.19 -0.87 1.69
N VAL A 38 6.39 -2.10 2.14
CA VAL A 38 6.79 -2.49 3.50
C VAL A 38 7.81 -3.62 3.42
N ASN A 39 8.52 -3.88 4.51
CA ASN A 39 9.56 -4.91 4.57
C ASN A 39 9.01 -6.28 4.97
N GLU A 40 7.86 -6.32 5.64
CA GLU A 40 7.23 -7.52 6.17
C GLU A 40 5.97 -7.92 5.39
N ALA A 41 5.65 -9.21 5.41
CA ALA A 41 4.42 -9.74 4.85
C ALA A 41 3.24 -9.60 5.82
N ASN A 42 2.02 -9.90 5.35
CA ASN A 42 0.79 -9.92 6.16
C ASN A 42 0.47 -8.58 6.84
N VAL A 43 0.89 -7.46 6.23
CA VAL A 43 0.54 -6.13 6.70
C VAL A 43 -0.88 -5.79 6.29
N VAL A 44 -1.71 -5.46 7.28
CA VAL A 44 -3.07 -4.96 7.12
C VAL A 44 -3.08 -3.46 7.46
N TRP A 45 -3.74 -2.69 6.60
CA TRP A 45 -3.79 -1.24 6.71
C TRP A 45 -5.08 -0.75 7.39
N TYR A 46 -4.97 0.32 8.17
CA TYR A 46 -6.05 0.94 8.91
C TYR A 46 -6.07 2.46 8.71
N ASN A 47 -7.22 3.08 8.97
CA ASN A 47 -7.39 4.54 8.90
C ASN A 47 -6.97 5.30 10.18
N ALA A 48 -6.55 4.60 11.24
CA ALA A 48 -6.17 5.20 12.51
C ALA A 48 -5.02 4.45 13.17
N ALA A 49 -4.26 5.14 14.02
CA ALA A 49 -3.14 4.55 14.78
C ALA A 49 -3.59 3.49 15.80
N THR A 50 -4.82 3.59 16.30
CA THR A 50 -5.43 2.63 17.23
C THR A 50 -6.92 2.48 16.90
N GLY A 51 -7.43 1.25 16.91
CA GLY A 51 -8.80 0.97 16.49
C GLY A 51 -9.02 1.20 14.99
N GLY A 52 -10.13 1.85 14.63
CA GLY A 52 -10.46 2.20 13.25
C GLY A 52 -10.95 1.00 12.41
N THR A 53 -11.01 1.21 11.10
CA THR A 53 -11.44 0.23 10.10
C THR A 53 -10.24 -0.25 9.30
N SER A 54 -10.14 -1.56 9.09
CA SER A 54 -9.15 -2.13 8.18
C SER A 54 -9.57 -1.97 6.72
N PHE A 55 -8.59 -1.87 5.84
CA PHE A 55 -8.78 -1.88 4.39
C PHE A 55 -8.42 -3.24 3.81
N ALA A 56 -9.20 -3.70 2.84
CA ALA A 56 -8.83 -4.86 2.04
C ALA A 56 -7.61 -4.55 1.18
N SER A 57 -6.72 -5.52 0.98
CA SER A 57 -5.53 -5.36 0.14
C SER A 57 -5.86 -4.99 -1.31
N THR A 58 -7.07 -5.34 -1.78
CA THR A 58 -7.58 -5.04 -3.12
C THR A 58 -8.28 -3.69 -3.25
N ALA A 59 -8.53 -2.99 -2.12
CA ALA A 59 -9.17 -1.69 -2.14
C ALA A 59 -8.27 -0.66 -2.85
N VAL A 60 -8.90 0.26 -3.56
CA VAL A 60 -8.22 1.37 -4.24
C VAL A 60 -7.53 2.24 -3.21
N LEU A 61 -6.29 2.63 -3.50
CA LEU A 61 -5.50 3.50 -2.66
C LEU A 61 -5.84 4.97 -2.96
N THR A 62 -5.96 5.78 -1.92
CA THR A 62 -6.19 7.23 -2.02
C THR A 62 -5.15 7.97 -1.21
N SER A 63 -4.97 9.26 -1.47
CA SER A 63 -4.04 10.09 -0.68
C SER A 63 -4.51 10.19 0.78
N GLY A 64 -3.57 10.12 1.71
CA GLY A 64 -3.83 10.19 3.15
C GLY A 64 -2.78 9.47 3.98
N THR A 65 -2.92 9.52 5.30
CA THR A 65 -2.05 8.76 6.22
C THR A 65 -2.74 7.45 6.61
N TYR A 66 -2.04 6.35 6.43
CA TYR A 66 -2.51 5.01 6.80
C TYR A 66 -1.58 4.34 7.79
N TYR A 67 -2.12 3.38 8.52
CA TYR A 67 -1.44 2.71 9.62
C TYR A 67 -1.38 1.21 9.39
N GLY A 68 -0.19 0.65 9.17
CA GLY A 68 0.04 -0.77 8.93
C GLY A 68 0.27 -1.55 10.22
N ALA A 69 -0.35 -2.73 10.34
CA ALA A 69 -0.07 -3.70 11.39
C ALA A 69 0.17 -5.08 10.76
N ILE A 70 1.12 -5.83 11.29
CA ILE A 70 1.32 -7.23 10.91
C ILE A 70 0.25 -8.05 11.63
N ILE A 71 -0.44 -8.92 10.90
CA ILE A 71 -1.31 -9.95 11.48
C ILE A 71 -0.58 -11.29 11.40
N ASP A 72 -0.35 -11.91 12.56
CA ASP A 72 0.19 -13.26 12.62
C ASP A 72 -0.86 -14.26 12.10
N PRO A 73 -0.57 -15.03 11.03
CA PRO A 73 -1.54 -15.97 10.45
C PRO A 73 -1.86 -17.16 11.36
N LEU A 74 -1.03 -17.46 12.36
CA LEU A 74 -1.22 -18.58 13.30
C LEU A 74 -2.08 -18.17 14.49
N THR A 75 -1.81 -16.99 15.05
CA THR A 75 -2.43 -16.54 16.31
C THR A 75 -3.50 -15.46 16.11
N THR A 76 -3.63 -14.95 14.89
CA THR A 76 -4.46 -13.78 14.51
C THR A 76 -4.19 -12.52 15.32
N CYS A 77 -3.09 -12.49 16.06
CA CYS A 77 -2.66 -11.34 16.84
C CYS A 77 -2.09 -10.26 15.92
N ALA A 78 -2.50 -9.02 16.18
CA ALA A 78 -2.00 -7.85 15.48
C ALA A 78 -0.82 -7.22 16.24
N SER A 79 0.04 -6.51 15.51
CA SER A 79 1.07 -5.65 16.10
C SER A 79 0.50 -4.72 17.18
N ASN A 80 1.19 -4.57 18.31
CA ASN A 80 0.79 -3.60 19.35
C ASN A 80 0.90 -2.14 18.89
N THR A 81 1.85 -1.85 18.01
CA THR A 81 2.03 -0.53 17.41
C THR A 81 1.89 -0.64 15.90
N ARG A 82 1.42 0.44 15.27
CA ARG A 82 1.21 0.50 13.83
C ARG A 82 2.23 1.43 13.18
N LEU A 83 2.69 1.05 12.00
CA LEU A 83 3.54 1.89 11.15
C LEU A 83 2.69 2.93 10.44
N ALA A 84 3.00 4.23 10.61
CA ALA A 84 2.35 5.29 9.85
C ALA A 84 3.06 5.49 8.50
N VAL A 85 2.29 5.49 7.41
CA VAL A 85 2.76 5.82 6.05
C VAL A 85 1.85 6.88 5.46
N THR A 86 2.44 7.94 4.93
CA THR A 86 1.73 8.98 4.20
C THR A 86 1.75 8.63 2.72
N ILE A 87 0.58 8.66 2.09
CA ILE A 87 0.39 8.29 0.70
C ILE A 87 -0.04 9.52 -0.08
N SER A 88 0.59 9.75 -1.23
CA SER A 88 0.17 10.73 -2.22
C SER A 88 -0.18 10.02 -3.52
N VAL A 89 -1.41 10.15 -3.98
CA VAL A 89 -1.85 9.65 -5.29
C VAL A 89 -2.10 10.85 -6.20
N THR A 90 -1.29 11.00 -7.25
CA THR A 90 -1.36 12.11 -8.20
C THR A 90 -1.83 11.65 -9.59
N ASP A 91 -2.71 12.43 -10.21
CA ASP A 91 -3.07 12.28 -11.62
C ASP A 91 -2.28 13.32 -12.44
N PRO A 92 -1.38 12.92 -13.35
CA PRO A 92 -0.68 13.88 -14.20
C PRO A 92 -1.61 14.60 -15.19
N GLY A 93 -2.90 14.22 -15.24
CA GLY A 93 -3.85 14.70 -16.22
C GLY A 93 -3.59 14.07 -17.58
N THR A 94 -4.64 13.90 -18.36
CA THR A 94 -4.46 13.55 -19.77
C THR A 94 -3.72 14.71 -20.46
N PRO A 95 -2.61 14.48 -21.16
CA PRO A 95 -2.02 15.51 -22.00
C PRO A 95 -3.04 15.89 -23.08
N THR A 96 -3.66 17.06 -22.94
CA THR A 96 -4.56 17.60 -23.95
C THR A 96 -3.74 18.39 -24.95
N THR A 97 -3.77 18.00 -26.22
CA THR A 97 -3.39 18.89 -27.32
C THR A 97 -4.68 19.51 -27.85
N THR A 98 -4.69 20.82 -28.10
CA THR A 98 -5.70 21.46 -28.96
C THR A 98 -5.27 21.46 -30.42
N ASP A 99 -4.10 20.89 -30.69
CA ASP A 99 -3.46 20.82 -31.98
C ASP A 99 -3.71 19.43 -32.58
N ASN A 100 -4.65 19.37 -33.53
CA ASN A 100 -5.03 18.14 -34.23
C ASN A 100 -4.03 17.80 -35.35
N THR A 101 -3.01 18.63 -35.56
CA THR A 101 -1.99 18.47 -36.58
C THR A 101 -0.68 17.99 -35.94
N GLN A 102 -0.39 16.70 -36.11
CA GLN A 102 0.91 16.13 -35.77
C GLN A 102 1.86 16.36 -36.95
N ASP A 103 2.63 17.44 -36.89
CA ASP A 103 3.69 17.70 -37.87
C ASP A 103 4.91 16.84 -37.54
N PHE A 104 5.00 15.70 -38.22
CA PHE A 104 6.23 14.91 -38.23
C PHE A 104 7.24 15.57 -39.17
N CYS A 105 8.43 15.92 -38.68
CA CYS A 105 9.53 16.31 -39.57
C CYS A 105 10.00 15.08 -40.36
N LEU A 106 9.87 15.15 -41.68
CA LEU A 106 10.27 14.17 -42.70
C LEU A 106 11.81 13.98 -42.83
N ILE A 107 12.58 14.04 -41.74
CA ILE A 107 14.03 13.83 -41.80
C ILE A 107 14.43 12.40 -41.41
N ASP A 108 13.77 11.43 -42.03
CA ASP A 108 14.41 10.25 -42.63
C ASP A 108 13.29 9.31 -43.11
N ALA A 109 13.36 8.92 -44.37
CA ALA A 109 12.35 8.13 -45.05
C ALA A 109 12.08 6.80 -44.32
N PRO A 110 10.89 6.58 -43.71
CA PRO A 110 10.54 5.27 -43.21
C PRO A 110 10.28 4.35 -44.42
N THR A 111 11.06 3.27 -44.55
CA THR A 111 10.77 2.21 -45.52
C THR A 111 9.63 1.35 -44.98
N PHE A 112 8.63 1.12 -45.84
CA PHE A 112 7.44 0.27 -45.60
C PHE A 112 7.78 -1.19 -45.32
#